data_AF-A0A1F9CWA1-F1
#
_entry.id   AF-A0A1F9CWA1-F1
#
_cell.length_a   1.000
_cell.length_b   1.000
_cell.length_c   1.000
_cell.angle_alpha   90.00
_cell.angle_beta   90.00
_cell.angle_gamma   90.00
#
_symmetry.space_group_name_H-M   'P 1'
#
loop_
_entity.id
_entity.type
_entity.pdbx_description
1 polymer ?
#
loop_
_entity_poly.entity_id
_entity_poly.type
_entity_poly.pdbx_seq_one_letter_code
_entity_poly.pdbx_strand_id
1 'polypeptide(L)' 'MVAYEFYWTNGKGKEHLIGILPERRKNPQRITRESILNWVKMVLRDSSGVDFNSIYFTQVDV' A
#
# COMPACT_ATOMS: atom_id res chain seq x y z
N MET A 1 -15.35 -2.11 8.56
CA MET A 1 -14.93 -1.37 7.35
C MET A 1 -13.52 -1.86 7.01
N VAL A 2 -13.02 -1.74 5.78
CA VAL A 2 -11.68 -2.28 5.43
C VAL A 2 -10.77 -1.13 5.00
N ALA A 3 -9.47 -1.21 5.31
CA ALA A 3 -8.45 -0.34 4.76
C ALA A 3 -7.22 -1.14 4.34
N TYR A 4 -6.43 -0.59 3.42
CA TYR A 4 -5.13 -1.13 3.03
C TYR A 4 -4.03 -0.21 3.56
N GLU A 5 -3.20 -0.73 4.44
CA GLU A 5 -2.03 -0.04 4.95
C GLU A 5 -0.82 -0.44 4.12
N PHE A 6 -0.02 0.55 3.69
CA PHE A 6 1.15 0.35 2.86
C PHE A 6 2.41 0.53 3.66
N TYR A 7 3.34 -0.41 3.50
CA TYR A 7 4.59 -0.43 4.24
C TYR A 7 5.76 -0.60 3.28
N TRP A 8 6.85 0.09 3.58
CA TRP A 8 8.14 -0.10 2.94
C TRP A 8 9.16 -0.62 3.94
N THR A 9 9.92 -1.64 3.54
CA THR A 9 11.07 -2.12 4.33
C THR A 9 12.38 -1.60 3.73
N ASN A 10 13.21 -0.99 4.57
CA ASN A 10 14.56 -0.56 4.18
C ASN A 10 15.61 -1.70 4.24
N GLY A 11 15.16 -2.96 4.34
CA GLY A 11 16.02 -4.15 4.46
C GLY A 11 16.70 -4.31 5.83
N LYS A 12 16.53 -3.36 6.77
CA LYS A 12 17.09 -3.40 8.13
C LYS A 12 16.06 -3.78 9.19
N GLY A 13 14.94 -4.36 8.78
CA GLY A 13 13.86 -4.81 9.66
C GLY A 13 12.98 -3.69 10.23
N LYS A 14 13.16 -2.44 9.78
CA LYS A 14 12.23 -1.35 10.11
C LYS A 14 11.23 -1.15 8.99
N GLU A 15 9.97 -1.36 9.34
CA GLU A 15 8.82 -1.12 8.48
C GLU A 15 8.41 0.35 8.62
N HIS A 16 8.23 1.02 7.49
CA HIS A 16 7.81 2.42 7.42
C HIS A 16 6.43 2.50 6.79
N LEU A 17 5.44 3.05 7.53
CA LEU A 17 4.11 3.32 7.00
C LEU A 17 4.21 4.41 5.92
N ILE A 18 3.77 4.06 4.71
CA ILE A 18 3.69 4.97 3.57
C ILE A 18 2.34 5.70 3.57
N GLY A 19 1.26 4.98 3.85
CA GLY A 19 -0.09 5.53 3.82
C GLY A 19 -1.17 4.49 3.98
N ILE A 20 -2.42 4.97 4.00
CA ILE A 20 -3.62 4.16 4.20
C ILE A 20 -4.60 4.47 3.07
N LEU A 21 -5.08 3.44 2.39
CA LEU A 21 -6.16 3.52 1.41
C LEU A 21 -7.44 2.93 2.03
N PRO A 22 -8.40 3.77 2.45
CA PRO A 22 -9.69 3.29 2.92
C PRO A 22 -10.47 2.61 1.78
N GLU A 23 -10.98 1.40 2.02
CA GLU A 23 -11.84 0.72 1.06
C GLU A 23 -13.25 1.31 1.15
N ARG A 24 -13.67 1.98 0.07
CA ARG A 24 -14.98 2.65 -0.03
C ARG A 24 -15.93 1.96 -1.01
N ARG A 25 -15.48 0.95 -1.76
CA ARG A 25 -16.32 0.24 -2.72
C ARG A 25 -17.23 -0.73 -1.99
N LYS A 26 -18.49 -0.75 -2.42
CA LYS A 26 -19.52 -1.68 -1.91
C LYS A 26 -19.15 -3.15 -2.10
N ASN A 27 -18.36 -3.47 -3.14
CA ASN A 27 -17.79 -4.79 -3.36
C ASN A 27 -16.25 -4.72 -3.31
N PRO A 28 -15.63 -5.07 -2.16
CA PRO A 28 -14.17 -5.09 -2.00
C PRO A 28 -13.49 -6.11 -2.91
N GLN A 29 -14.15 -7.24 -3.26
CA GLN A 29 -13.54 -8.32 -4.04
C GLN A 29 -13.15 -7.90 -5.47
N ARG A 30 -13.64 -6.75 -5.94
CA ARG A 30 -13.27 -6.20 -7.25
C ARG A 30 -11.83 -5.65 -7.28
N ILE A 31 -11.26 -5.28 -6.14
CA ILE A 31 -9.90 -4.72 -6.12
C ILE A 31 -8.87 -5.83 -6.25
N THR A 32 -7.90 -5.60 -7.11
CA THR A 32 -6.77 -6.51 -7.27
C THR A 32 -5.57 -6.04 -6.48
N ARG A 33 -4.70 -6.97 -6.11
CA ARG A 33 -3.37 -6.68 -5.54
C ARG A 33 -2.61 -5.65 -6.39
N GLU A 34 -2.71 -5.76 -7.71
CA GLU A 34 -2.09 -4.83 -8.65
C GLU A 34 -2.68 -3.41 -8.55
N SER A 35 -4.00 -3.28 -8.42
CA SER A 35 -4.65 -1.97 -8.25
C SER A 35 -4.20 -1.28 -6.96
N ILE A 36 -4.06 -2.05 -5.88
CA ILE A 36 -3.58 -1.56 -4.58
C ILE A 36 -2.13 -1.05 -4.72
N LEU A 37 -1.25 -1.85 -5.33
CA LEU A 37 0.15 -1.45 -5.54
C LEU A 37 0.30 -0.29 -6.54
N ASN A 38 -0.52 -0.20 -7.58
CA ASN A 38 -0.47 0.91 -8.52
C ASN A 38 -0.86 2.23 -7.86
N TRP A 39 -1.76 2.20 -6.87
CA TRP A 39 -2.07 3.39 -6.06
C TRP A 39 -0.83 3.90 -5.31
N VAL A 40 -0.08 3.02 -4.65
CA VAL A 40 1.13 3.43 -3.92
C VAL A 40 2.21 3.97 -4.87
N LYS A 41 2.33 3.40 -6.07
CA LYS A 41 3.22 3.91 -7.12
C LYS A 41 2.85 5.32 -7.55
N MET A 42 1.55 5.63 -7.66
CA MET A 42 1.09 6.98 -7.95
C MET A 42 1.43 7.97 -6.82
N VAL A 43 1.28 7.56 -5.56
CA VAL A 43 1.60 8.42 -4.41
C VAL A 43 3.10 8.69 -4.30
N LEU A 44 3.94 7.69 -4.59
CA LEU A 44 5.39 7.76 -4.46
C LEU A 44 6.12 8.17 -5.76
N ARG A 45 5.41 8.61 -6.80
CA ARG A 45 5.99 8.87 -8.14
C ARG A 45 7.22 9.78 -8.15
N ASP A 46 7.34 10.67 -7.16
CA ASP A 46 8.47 11.61 -7.02
C ASP A 46 9.46 11.22 -5.89
N SER A 47 9.31 10.04 -5.30
CA SER A 47 10.18 9.55 -4.22
C SER A 47 11.42 8.86 -4.78
N SER A 48 12.44 9.65 -5.15
CA SER A 48 13.72 9.15 -5.63
C SER A 48 14.47 8.40 -4.52
N GLY A 49 14.21 7.10 -4.38
CA GLY A 49 14.89 6.24 -3.41
C GLY A 49 14.05 5.10 -2.83
N VAL A 50 12.75 5.03 -3.14
CA VAL A 50 11.92 3.90 -2.72
C VAL A 50 11.96 2.80 -3.78
N ASP A 51 12.43 1.61 -3.39
CA ASP A 51 12.31 0.41 -4.22
C ASP A 51 10.90 -0.16 -4.11
N PHE A 52 10.12 -0.07 -5.19
CA PHE A 52 8.75 -0.59 -5.25
C PHE A 52 8.65 -2.10 -4.97
N ASN A 53 9.71 -2.88 -5.16
CA ASN A 53 9.71 -4.31 -4.85
C ASN A 53 9.75 -4.58 -3.33
N SER A 54 10.20 -3.60 -2.56
CA SER A 54 10.22 -3.67 -1.09
C SER A 54 8.97 -3.09 -0.43
N ILE A 55 7.96 -2.73 -1.23
CA ILE A 55 6.65 -2.28 -0.75
C ILE A 55 5.69 -3.46 -0.69
N TYR A 56 4.99 -3.57 0.43
CA TYR A 56 3.86 -4.48 0.61
C TYR A 56 2.70 -3.73 1.26
N PHE A 57 1.55 -4.39 1.30
CA PHE A 57 0.39 -3.87 2.01
C PHE A 57 -0.24 -4.96 2.85
N THR A 58 -0.95 -4.54 3.89
CA THR A 58 -1.83 -5.40 4.69
C THR A 58 -3.26 -4.87 4.63
N GLN A 59 -4.21 -5.77 4.75
CA GLN A 59 -5.62 -5.44 4.87
C GLN A 59 -5.99 -5.40 6.35
N VAL A 60 -6.57 -4.29 6.81
CA VAL A 60 -7.03 -4.11 8.20
C VAL A 60 -8.52 -3.87 8.24
N ASP A 61 -9.16 -4.39 9.28
CA ASP A 61 -10.54 -4.06 9.63
C ASP A 61 -10.55 -2.77 10.47
N VAL A 62 -11.48 -1.86 10.13
CA VAL A 62 -11.67 -0.52 10.69
C VAL A 62 -13.11 -0.35 11.20
#